data_AF-A0A974A5I5-F1
#
_entry.id   AF-A0A974A5I5-F1
#
_cell.length_a   1.000
_cell.length_b   1.000
_cell.length_c   1.000
_cell.angle_alpha   90.00
_cell.angle_beta   90.00
_cell.angle_gamma   90.00
#
_symmetry.space_group_name_H-M   'P 1'
#
loop_
_entity.id
_entity.type
_entity.pdbx_description
1 polymer ?
#
loop_
_entity_poly.entity_id
_entity_poly.type
_entity_poly.pdbx_seq_one_letter_code
_entity_poly.pdbx_strand_id
1 'polypeptide(L)'
;MEVNWPSILVVSDGSIDLRGTFTGQLVAVPPKYNYLADGDVIGFDHASRKFRTLYRRNSAHNSFLVTDRCNNYCLMCSQSPKDVDDRWILGEIKESLPLIDPSTRALTFTGGETLSDWDDFIAVLKECRDLLPATAIQVLTNGRAFADSRIVDAWKKICHPNLMAAIPVYASVDHVHDHVVQAKGAFDETILGILKLKDRGQRVEIRVVLHALTAPIIEDTGRWIARNLPFVDHVALMGLENTGFAIANDAMLWMDPVDYGDGLAS
;
A
#
# COMPACT_ATOMS: atom_id res chain seq x y z
N MET A 1 17.34 -5.72 -21.67
CA MET A 1 17.44 -7.15 -22.01
C MET A 1 16.00 -7.63 -22.02
N GLU A 2 15.41 -7.80 -23.20
CA GLU A 2 14.02 -8.28 -23.31
C GLU A 2 13.95 -9.66 -22.67
N VAL A 3 13.21 -9.75 -21.57
CA VAL A 3 12.99 -10.97 -20.82
C VAL A 3 12.01 -11.81 -21.63
N ASN A 4 12.52 -12.51 -22.64
CA ASN A 4 11.72 -13.34 -23.55
C ASN A 4 11.42 -14.69 -22.87
N TRP A 5 10.42 -14.69 -21.98
CA TRP A 5 9.86 -15.89 -21.39
C TRP A 5 8.48 -16.13 -22.01
N PRO A 6 8.41 -16.66 -23.24
CA PRO A 6 7.12 -17.03 -23.80
C PRO A 6 6.48 -18.05 -22.86
N SER A 7 5.39 -17.64 -22.22
CA SER A 7 4.63 -18.46 -21.29
C SER A 7 3.18 -18.38 -21.68
N ILE A 8 2.50 -19.53 -21.76
CA ILE A 8 1.06 -19.60 -22.01
C ILE A 8 0.39 -20.03 -20.70
N LEU A 9 -0.52 -19.19 -20.23
CA LEU A 9 -1.49 -19.55 -19.20
C LEU A 9 -2.74 -20.11 -19.89
N VAL A 10 -3.16 -21.31 -19.51
CA VAL A 10 -4.42 -21.89 -19.99
C VAL A 10 -5.35 -22.14 -18.83
N VAL A 11 -6.59 -21.68 -18.98
CA VAL A 11 -7.67 -21.93 -18.04
C VAL A 11 -8.48 -23.13 -18.54
N SER A 12 -8.42 -24.27 -17.85
CA SER A 12 -9.09 -25.51 -18.27
C SER A 12 -9.28 -26.50 -17.14
N ASP A 13 -10.33 -27.32 -17.22
CA ASP A 13 -10.57 -28.49 -16.37
C ASP A 13 -9.85 -29.76 -16.84
N GLY A 14 -9.30 -29.76 -18.07
CA GLY A 14 -8.70 -30.93 -18.70
C GLY A 14 -7.17 -30.89 -18.79
N SER A 15 -6.53 -32.06 -18.98
CA SER A 15 -5.13 -32.13 -19.36
C SER A 15 -4.97 -31.54 -20.76
N ILE A 16 -4.24 -30.44 -20.87
CA ILE A 16 -3.91 -29.83 -22.15
C ILE A 16 -2.53 -30.30 -22.57
N ASP A 17 -2.46 -31.00 -23.69
CA ASP A 17 -1.19 -31.37 -24.32
C ASP A 17 -0.90 -30.41 -25.48
N LEU A 18 -0.11 -29.37 -25.21
CA LEU A 18 0.45 -28.48 -26.24
C LEU A 18 1.88 -28.88 -26.64
N ARG A 19 2.33 -30.09 -26.26
CA ARG A 19 3.68 -30.57 -26.62
C ARG A 19 3.78 -30.64 -28.14
N GLY A 20 4.62 -29.77 -28.72
CA GLY A 20 4.91 -29.71 -30.17
C GLY A 20 4.35 -28.49 -30.91
N THR A 21 3.45 -27.71 -30.31
CA THR A 21 2.90 -26.48 -30.94
C THR A 21 3.43 -25.18 -30.32
N PHE A 22 3.95 -25.24 -29.09
CA PHE A 22 4.53 -24.09 -28.40
C PHE A 22 5.87 -24.45 -27.76
N THR A 23 6.85 -23.56 -27.89
CA THR A 23 8.16 -23.67 -27.23
C THR A 23 8.23 -22.61 -26.13
N GLY A 24 7.87 -23.00 -24.90
CA GLY A 24 7.83 -22.10 -23.75
C GLY A 24 7.22 -22.78 -22.51
N GLN A 25 7.00 -22.02 -21.44
CA GLN A 25 6.37 -22.57 -20.24
C GLN A 25 4.85 -22.63 -20.39
N LEU A 26 4.26 -23.77 -20.04
CA LEU A 26 2.81 -23.97 -20.02
C LEU A 26 2.33 -24.06 -18.58
N VAL A 27 1.41 -23.17 -18.19
CA VAL A 27 0.72 -23.26 -16.92
C VAL A 27 -0.76 -23.48 -17.17
N ALA A 28 -1.30 -24.59 -16.66
CA ALA A 28 -2.74 -24.85 -16.65
C ALA A 28 -3.33 -24.54 -15.28
N VAL A 29 -4.39 -23.71 -15.24
CA VAL A 29 -5.11 -23.35 -14.02
C VAL A 29 -6.60 -23.68 -14.14
N PRO A 30 -7.30 -24.02 -13.03
CA PRO A 30 -8.74 -24.30 -13.06
C PRO A 30 -9.61 -23.10 -13.50
N PRO A 31 -10.85 -23.33 -13.99
CA PRO A 31 -11.78 -22.29 -14.46
C PRO A 31 -12.10 -21.17 -13.47
N LYS A 32 -11.95 -21.40 -12.17
CA LYS A 32 -12.09 -20.35 -11.15
C LYS A 32 -11.11 -19.17 -11.33
N TYR A 33 -10.09 -19.33 -12.17
CA TYR A 33 -9.12 -18.31 -12.54
C TYR A 33 -9.38 -17.68 -13.92
N ASN A 34 -10.60 -17.84 -14.48
CA ASN A 34 -10.99 -17.21 -15.74
C ASN A 34 -11.00 -15.68 -15.74
N TYR A 35 -10.81 -15.06 -14.57
CA TYR A 35 -10.62 -13.62 -14.43
C TYR A 35 -9.24 -13.15 -14.88
N LEU A 36 -8.28 -14.07 -15.03
CA LEU A 36 -6.94 -13.76 -15.54
C LEU A 36 -7.00 -13.56 -17.06
N ALA A 37 -6.30 -12.54 -17.55
CA ALA A 37 -6.29 -12.16 -18.95
C ALA A 37 -4.86 -11.81 -19.43
N ASP A 38 -4.73 -11.59 -20.74
CA ASP A 38 -3.51 -11.10 -21.36
C ASP A 38 -3.05 -9.77 -20.73
N GLY A 39 -1.75 -9.71 -20.41
CA GLY A 39 -1.12 -8.58 -19.72
C GLY A 39 -1.23 -8.60 -18.18
N ASP A 40 -1.87 -9.60 -17.58
CA ASP A 40 -1.76 -9.83 -16.13
C ASP A 40 -0.38 -10.42 -15.78
N VAL A 41 0.13 -10.06 -14.60
CA VAL A 41 1.41 -10.58 -14.09
C VAL A 41 1.13 -11.51 -12.92
N ILE A 42 1.76 -12.69 -12.96
CA ILE A 42 1.61 -13.73 -11.97
C ILE A 42 2.99 -14.21 -11.49
N GLY A 43 3.14 -14.32 -10.18
CA GLY A 43 4.34 -14.88 -9.54
C GLY A 43 4.12 -16.36 -9.26
N PHE A 44 5.08 -17.21 -9.64
CA PHE A 44 5.03 -18.64 -9.41
C PHE A 44 6.10 -19.10 -8.44
N ASP A 45 5.68 -19.90 -7.45
CA ASP A 45 6.59 -20.70 -6.65
C ASP A 45 6.65 -22.11 -7.23
N HIS A 46 7.79 -22.44 -7.87
CA HIS A 46 8.01 -23.74 -8.48
C HIS A 46 8.03 -24.90 -7.48
N ALA A 47 8.48 -24.67 -6.25
CA ALA A 47 8.57 -25.71 -5.23
C ALA A 47 7.19 -26.08 -4.68
N SER A 48 6.37 -25.07 -4.35
CA SER A 48 5.02 -25.30 -3.82
C SER A 48 3.95 -25.48 -4.89
N ARG A 49 4.26 -25.18 -6.16
CA ARG A 49 3.33 -25.11 -7.30
C ARG A 49 2.16 -24.15 -7.06
N LYS A 50 2.36 -23.18 -6.17
CA LYS A 50 1.41 -22.09 -5.92
C LYS A 50 1.75 -20.91 -6.82
N PHE A 51 0.76 -20.09 -7.07
CA PHE A 51 0.96 -18.81 -7.74
C PHE A 51 0.13 -17.74 -7.07
N ARG A 52 0.51 -16.50 -7.35
CA ARG A 52 -0.19 -15.29 -6.92
C ARG A 52 -0.34 -14.35 -8.09
N THR A 53 -1.43 -13.61 -8.09
CA THR A 53 -1.64 -12.51 -9.02
C THR A 53 -0.91 -11.29 -8.46
N LEU A 54 0.08 -10.79 -9.20
CA LEU A 54 0.91 -9.65 -8.83
C LEU A 54 0.36 -8.35 -9.41
N TYR A 55 -0.21 -8.42 -10.61
CA TYR A 55 -0.82 -7.30 -11.29
C TYR A 55 -1.93 -7.79 -12.21
N ARG A 56 -3.02 -7.02 -12.29
CA ARG A 56 -4.09 -7.24 -13.27
C ARG A 56 -4.27 -6.01 -14.14
N ARG A 57 -4.10 -6.17 -15.44
CA ARG A 57 -4.22 -5.10 -16.42
C ARG A 57 -5.60 -4.46 -16.45
N ASN A 58 -6.63 -5.30 -16.31
CA ASN A 58 -8.03 -4.87 -16.33
C ASN A 58 -8.53 -4.36 -14.96
N SER A 59 -7.66 -4.28 -13.95
CA SER A 59 -8.01 -3.75 -12.63
C SER A 59 -7.64 -2.26 -12.53
N ALA A 60 -8.58 -1.43 -12.10
CA ALA A 60 -8.28 -0.05 -11.70
C ALA A 60 -7.56 0.03 -10.34
N HIS A 61 -7.56 -1.07 -9.58
CA HIS A 61 -6.98 -1.18 -8.25
C HIS A 61 -5.92 -2.28 -8.27
N ASN A 62 -4.65 -1.88 -8.37
CA ASN A 62 -3.50 -2.76 -8.26
C ASN A 62 -2.65 -2.32 -7.07
N SER A 63 -2.22 -3.28 -6.26
CA SER A 63 -1.32 -3.00 -5.16
C SER A 63 -0.27 -4.09 -4.97
N PHE A 64 0.91 -3.67 -4.52
CA PHE A 64 1.94 -4.56 -4.05
C PHE A 64 2.03 -4.48 -2.53
N LEU A 65 1.97 -5.64 -1.88
CA LEU A 65 2.42 -5.80 -0.51
C LEU A 65 3.95 -5.72 -0.50
N VAL A 66 4.54 -4.80 0.25
CA VAL A 66 5.99 -4.57 0.32
C VAL A 66 6.64 -5.40 1.43
N THR A 67 5.97 -5.49 2.58
CA THR A 67 6.43 -6.23 3.76
C THR A 67 5.28 -6.50 4.73
N ASP A 68 5.38 -7.56 5.52
CA ASP A 68 4.56 -7.89 6.70
C ASP A 68 5.13 -7.25 7.99
N ARG A 69 6.33 -6.66 7.96
CA ARG A 69 6.96 -6.01 9.12
C ARG A 69 6.40 -4.60 9.32
N CYS A 70 6.12 -4.22 10.56
CA CYS A 70 5.71 -2.86 10.92
C CYS A 70 6.22 -2.51 12.31
N ASN A 71 6.52 -1.22 12.54
CA ASN A 71 6.85 -0.67 13.84
C ASN A 71 5.63 -0.03 14.57
N ASN A 72 4.43 -0.16 14.01
CA ASN A 72 3.14 0.11 14.66
C ASN A 72 2.37 -1.20 14.86
N TYR A 73 1.53 -1.26 15.89
CA TYR A 73 0.63 -2.38 16.18
C TYR A 73 -0.81 -1.89 16.27
N CYS A 74 -1.28 -1.25 15.20
CA CYS A 74 -2.57 -0.58 15.19
C CYS A 74 -3.71 -1.52 15.61
N LEU A 75 -4.61 -1.03 16.48
CA LEU A 75 -5.74 -1.82 17.00
C LEU A 75 -6.64 -2.40 15.90
N MET A 76 -6.70 -1.72 14.75
CA MET A 76 -7.47 -2.09 13.57
C MET A 76 -6.64 -2.67 12.42
N CYS A 77 -5.38 -3.06 12.66
CA CYS A 77 -4.48 -3.49 11.60
C CYS A 77 -5.08 -4.69 10.82
N SER A 78 -5.31 -4.50 9.53
CA SER A 78 -5.82 -5.55 8.63
C SER A 78 -4.76 -6.61 8.32
N GLN A 79 -3.49 -6.26 8.50
CA GLN A 79 -2.33 -7.10 8.24
C GLN A 79 -1.42 -7.10 9.48
N SER A 80 -1.83 -7.85 10.51
CA SER A 80 -1.11 -7.96 11.78
C SER A 80 0.40 -8.12 11.56
N PRO A 81 1.25 -7.21 12.11
CA PRO A 81 2.68 -7.23 11.84
C PRO A 81 3.34 -8.53 12.25
N LYS A 82 4.26 -9.02 11.42
CA LYS A 82 5.03 -10.24 11.69
C LYS A 82 6.52 -9.93 11.66
N ASP A 83 7.25 -10.52 12.60
CA ASP A 83 8.71 -10.50 12.60
C ASP A 83 9.24 -11.65 11.74
N VAL A 84 9.28 -11.42 10.43
CA VAL A 84 9.71 -12.39 9.42
C VAL A 84 10.66 -11.73 8.43
N ASP A 85 11.61 -12.51 7.91
CA ASP A 85 12.43 -12.06 6.78
C ASP A 85 11.68 -12.26 5.46
N ASP A 86 11.15 -11.16 4.94
CA ASP A 86 10.33 -11.10 3.74
C ASP A 86 10.93 -10.20 2.66
N ARG A 87 12.23 -9.86 2.76
CA ARG A 87 12.93 -8.96 1.82
C ARG A 87 12.90 -9.45 0.36
N TRP A 88 12.66 -10.74 0.13
CA TRP A 88 12.45 -11.31 -1.20
C TRP A 88 11.25 -10.68 -1.94
N ILE A 89 10.26 -10.14 -1.22
CA ILE A 89 9.08 -9.47 -1.79
C ILE A 89 9.50 -8.28 -2.65
N LEU A 90 10.46 -7.45 -2.18
CA LEU A 90 10.97 -6.31 -2.95
C LEU A 90 11.63 -6.76 -4.25
N GLY A 91 12.32 -7.91 -4.24
CA GLY A 91 12.86 -8.54 -5.45
C GLY A 91 11.77 -8.92 -6.46
N GLU A 92 10.70 -9.57 -5.99
CA GLU A 92 9.57 -9.94 -6.85
C GLU A 92 8.84 -8.72 -7.42
N ILE A 93 8.66 -7.67 -6.60
CA ILE A 93 8.10 -6.39 -7.08
C ILE A 93 8.96 -5.82 -8.20
N LYS A 94 10.28 -5.74 -7.99
CA LYS A 94 11.24 -5.22 -8.95
C LYS A 94 11.21 -6.00 -10.27
N GLU A 95 11.16 -7.34 -10.20
CA GLU A 95 11.01 -8.20 -11.38
C GLU A 95 9.68 -8.02 -12.10
N SER A 96 8.63 -7.60 -11.39
CA SER A 96 7.31 -7.37 -11.96
C SER A 96 7.18 -6.03 -12.68
N LEU A 97 7.90 -4.98 -12.25
CA LEU A 97 7.73 -3.63 -12.81
C LEU A 97 7.88 -3.54 -14.34
N PRO A 98 8.86 -4.20 -14.99
CA PRO A 98 8.99 -4.18 -16.45
C PRO A 98 7.84 -4.84 -17.19
N LEU A 99 7.01 -5.63 -16.49
CA LEU A 99 5.87 -6.37 -17.06
C LEU A 99 4.54 -5.62 -16.92
N ILE A 100 4.51 -4.53 -16.14
CA ILE A 100 3.31 -3.73 -15.90
C ILE A 100 3.00 -2.89 -17.14
N ASP A 101 1.72 -2.87 -17.55
CA ASP A 101 1.28 -2.05 -18.68
C ASP A 101 1.56 -0.55 -18.41
N PRO A 102 2.32 0.16 -19.27
CA PRO A 102 2.61 1.59 -19.10
C PRO A 102 1.37 2.50 -19.08
N SER A 103 0.21 2.02 -19.53
CA SER A 103 -1.07 2.72 -19.45
C SER A 103 -1.79 2.57 -18.10
N THR A 104 -1.19 1.82 -17.15
CA THR A 104 -1.69 1.69 -15.77
C THR A 104 -1.88 3.07 -15.16
N ARG A 105 -3.10 3.36 -14.69
CA ARG A 105 -3.41 4.69 -14.15
C ARG A 105 -2.86 4.90 -12.76
N ALA A 106 -2.92 3.88 -11.92
CA ALA A 106 -2.51 3.95 -10.53
C ALA A 106 -1.92 2.61 -10.04
N LEU A 107 -0.93 2.70 -9.17
CA LEU A 107 -0.32 1.57 -8.50
C LEU A 107 -0.05 1.95 -7.04
N THR A 108 -0.51 1.10 -6.12
CA THR A 108 -0.36 1.34 -4.68
C THR A 108 0.67 0.39 -4.07
N PHE A 109 1.61 0.91 -3.30
CA PHE A 109 2.46 0.12 -2.43
C PHE A 109 1.89 0.15 -1.01
N THR A 110 1.67 -1.02 -0.43
CA THR A 110 1.07 -1.21 0.90
C THR A 110 1.81 -2.30 1.68
N GLY A 111 1.41 -2.58 2.91
CA GLY A 111 2.01 -3.58 3.79
C GLY A 111 1.97 -3.13 5.24
N GLY A 112 2.86 -3.70 6.05
CA GLY A 112 3.14 -3.20 7.39
C GLY A 112 3.68 -1.77 7.36
N GLU A 113 5.00 -1.60 7.37
CA GLU A 113 5.65 -0.30 7.13
C GLU A 113 6.56 -0.39 5.90
N THR A 114 6.13 0.23 4.81
CA THR A 114 6.78 0.15 3.50
C THR A 114 8.21 0.72 3.48
N LEU A 115 8.56 1.59 4.44
CA LEU A 115 9.90 2.15 4.60
C LEU A 115 10.78 1.38 5.60
N SER A 116 10.39 0.17 6.02
CA SER A 116 11.23 -0.68 6.89
C SER A 116 12.59 -1.01 6.24
N ASP A 117 12.62 -1.28 4.93
CA ASP A 117 13.84 -1.41 4.12
C ASP A 117 13.89 -0.28 3.06
N TRP A 118 13.89 0.97 3.54
CA TRP A 118 13.72 2.14 2.69
C TRP A 118 14.74 2.25 1.56
N ASP A 119 16.00 1.81 1.73
CA ASP A 119 17.02 1.89 0.67
C ASP A 119 16.60 1.10 -0.58
N ASP A 120 16.17 -0.15 -0.39
CA ASP A 120 15.72 -1.03 -1.47
C ASP A 120 14.37 -0.57 -2.03
N PHE A 121 13.46 -0.11 -1.16
CA PHE A 121 12.16 0.39 -1.62
C PHE A 121 12.28 1.71 -2.41
N ILE A 122 13.20 2.61 -2.06
CA ILE A 122 13.51 3.80 -2.87
C ILE A 122 14.05 3.39 -4.26
N ALA A 123 14.79 2.28 -4.37
CA ALA A 123 15.23 1.77 -5.67
C ALA A 123 14.03 1.29 -6.53
N VAL A 124 13.08 0.60 -5.92
CA VAL A 124 11.80 0.21 -6.58
C VAL A 124 11.03 1.44 -7.07
N LEU A 125 10.92 2.49 -6.26
CA LEU A 125 10.21 3.72 -6.67
C LEU A 125 10.94 4.48 -7.79
N LYS A 126 12.27 4.41 -7.86
CA LYS A 126 13.04 4.95 -9.00
C LYS A 126 12.77 4.18 -10.28
N GLU A 127 12.63 2.86 -10.20
CA GLU A 127 12.24 2.05 -11.36
C GLU A 127 10.80 2.36 -11.81
N CYS A 128 9.88 2.62 -10.87
CA CYS A 128 8.55 3.10 -11.21
C CYS A 128 8.62 4.44 -11.97
N ARG A 129 9.51 5.36 -11.60
CA ARG A 129 9.68 6.61 -12.37
C ARG A 129 10.16 6.33 -13.79
N ASP A 130 11.11 5.43 -13.94
CA ASP A 130 11.76 5.18 -15.23
C ASP A 130 10.83 4.39 -16.18
N LEU A 131 10.05 3.44 -15.64
CA LEU A 131 9.19 2.54 -16.42
C LEU A 131 7.73 3.01 -16.51
N LEU A 132 7.24 3.70 -15.47
CA LEU A 132 5.84 4.05 -15.26
C LEU A 132 5.65 5.56 -14.94
N PRO A 133 6.28 6.50 -15.67
CA PRO A 133 6.29 7.93 -15.30
C PRO A 133 4.90 8.58 -15.29
N ALA A 134 3.94 8.04 -16.04
CA ALA A 134 2.57 8.54 -16.09
C ALA A 134 1.67 7.97 -14.99
N THR A 135 2.06 6.85 -14.37
CA THR A 135 1.26 6.14 -13.36
C THR A 135 1.23 6.93 -12.06
N ALA A 136 0.05 7.06 -11.43
CA ALA A 136 -0.05 7.59 -10.08
C ALA A 136 0.47 6.55 -9.08
N ILE A 137 1.58 6.85 -8.41
CA ILE A 137 2.18 5.97 -7.40
C ILE A 137 1.76 6.45 -6.02
N GLN A 138 1.01 5.62 -5.31
CA GLN A 138 0.63 5.87 -3.91
C GLN A 138 1.37 4.91 -3.00
N VAL A 139 2.01 5.41 -1.95
CA VAL A 139 2.67 4.58 -0.94
C VAL A 139 1.94 4.75 0.39
N LEU A 140 1.38 3.67 0.90
CA LEU A 140 0.83 3.63 2.25
C LEU A 140 1.99 3.39 3.24
N THR A 141 2.15 4.30 4.19
CA THR A 141 3.20 4.26 5.22
C THR A 141 2.66 4.94 6.47
N ASN A 142 3.08 4.52 7.65
CA ASN A 142 2.76 5.22 8.89
C ASN A 142 3.46 6.58 9.02
N GLY A 143 4.40 6.88 8.12
CA GLY A 143 5.05 8.19 7.99
C GLY A 143 6.17 8.46 8.99
N ARG A 144 6.36 7.61 10.01
CA ARG A 144 7.34 7.82 11.08
C ARG A 144 8.78 7.82 10.56
N ALA A 145 9.08 6.99 9.55
CA ALA A 145 10.40 6.95 8.92
C ALA A 145 10.82 8.31 8.32
N PHE A 146 9.87 9.14 7.89
CA PHE A 146 10.17 10.48 7.37
C PHE A 146 10.60 11.49 8.43
N ALA A 147 10.54 11.14 9.72
CA ALA A 147 11.23 11.90 10.76
C ALA A 147 12.76 11.92 10.53
N ASP A 148 13.33 11.00 9.75
CA ASP A 148 14.72 11.05 9.30
C ASP A 148 14.85 11.79 7.95
N SER A 149 15.58 12.91 7.96
CA SER A 149 15.79 13.73 6.76
C SER A 149 16.51 12.98 5.63
N ARG A 150 17.33 11.95 5.93
CA ARG A 150 18.01 11.14 4.91
C ARG A 150 17.00 10.43 4.01
N ILE A 151 15.94 9.89 4.61
CA ILE A 151 14.86 9.18 3.92
C ILE A 151 14.05 10.18 3.08
N VAL A 152 13.73 11.36 3.63
CA VAL A 152 12.98 12.39 2.89
C VAL A 152 13.79 12.96 1.72
N ASP A 153 15.11 13.13 1.88
CA ASP A 153 16.00 13.57 0.80
C ASP A 153 16.13 12.49 -0.28
N ALA A 154 16.20 11.21 0.10
CA ALA A 154 16.19 10.08 -0.84
C ALA A 154 14.87 10.00 -1.61
N TRP A 155 13.74 10.17 -0.92
CA TRP A 155 12.40 10.23 -1.50
C TRP A 155 12.28 11.37 -2.52
N LYS A 156 12.69 12.59 -2.14
CA LYS A 156 12.70 13.75 -3.04
C LYS A 156 13.53 13.49 -4.30
N LYS A 157 14.70 12.87 -4.15
CA LYS A 157 15.61 12.53 -5.26
C LYS A 157 15.04 11.49 -6.23
N ILE A 158 13.93 10.82 -5.89
CA ILE A 158 13.24 9.97 -6.87
C ILE A 158 12.79 10.85 -8.04
N CYS A 159 12.22 12.03 -7.79
CA CYS A 159 11.68 12.91 -8.84
C CYS A 159 10.60 12.24 -9.71
N HIS A 160 9.79 11.34 -9.13
CA HIS A 160 8.61 10.78 -9.81
C HIS A 160 7.49 11.84 -9.81
N PRO A 161 6.93 12.23 -10.98
CA PRO A 161 5.99 13.35 -11.06
C PRO A 161 4.67 13.10 -10.31
N ASN A 162 4.22 11.84 -10.25
CA ASN A 162 2.97 11.42 -9.63
C ASN A 162 3.15 10.53 -8.39
N LEU A 163 4.17 10.76 -7.56
CA LEU A 163 4.40 10.02 -6.31
C LEU A 163 3.79 10.73 -5.10
N MET A 164 3.06 9.99 -4.27
CA MET A 164 2.39 10.48 -3.06
C MET A 164 2.60 9.52 -1.89
N ALA A 165 2.98 10.06 -0.73
CA ALA A 165 2.95 9.34 0.53
C ALA A 165 1.56 9.50 1.17
N ALA A 166 0.89 8.40 1.48
CA ALA A 166 -0.40 8.39 2.14
C ALA A 166 -0.21 7.94 3.59
N ILE A 167 -0.39 8.88 4.52
CA ILE A 167 0.05 8.79 5.90
C ILE A 167 -1.18 8.86 6.82
N PRO A 168 -1.41 7.87 7.69
CA PRO A 168 -2.52 7.93 8.64
C PRO A 168 -2.23 8.93 9.76
N VAL A 169 -3.21 9.78 10.07
CA VAL A 169 -3.23 10.63 11.28
C VAL A 169 -4.60 10.46 11.93
N TYR A 170 -4.71 9.52 12.86
CA TYR A 170 -5.97 9.06 13.39
C TYR A 170 -6.72 10.04 14.31
N ALA A 171 -6.03 11.02 14.90
CA ALA A 171 -6.64 12.00 15.80
C ALA A 171 -5.80 13.29 15.83
N SER A 172 -6.43 14.41 16.20
CA SER A 172 -5.74 15.66 16.56
C SER A 172 -5.02 15.62 17.91
N VAL A 173 -5.25 14.56 18.67
CA VAL A 173 -4.76 14.37 20.04
C VAL A 173 -3.72 13.24 20.05
N ASP A 174 -2.51 13.57 20.48
CA ASP A 174 -1.33 12.70 20.47
C ASP A 174 -1.56 11.33 21.12
N HIS A 175 -2.06 11.30 22.35
CA HIS A 175 -2.28 10.05 23.10
C HIS A 175 -3.39 9.20 22.49
N VAL A 176 -4.38 9.80 21.82
CA VAL A 176 -5.41 9.04 21.09
C VAL A 176 -4.78 8.39 19.85
N HIS A 177 -4.01 9.16 19.07
CA HIS A 177 -3.28 8.64 17.93
C HIS A 177 -2.35 7.48 18.33
N ASP A 178 -1.51 7.70 19.33
CA ASP A 178 -0.54 6.73 19.82
C ASP A 178 -1.19 5.49 20.42
N HIS A 179 -2.34 5.64 21.09
CA HIS A 179 -3.14 4.52 21.53
C HIS A 179 -3.70 3.73 20.36
N VAL A 180 -4.24 4.38 19.33
CA VAL A 180 -4.74 3.68 18.14
C VAL A 180 -3.65 2.87 17.45
N VAL A 181 -2.43 3.42 17.32
CA VAL A 181 -1.30 2.73 16.66
C VAL A 181 -0.46 1.84 17.59
N GLN A 182 -0.77 1.84 18.88
CA GLN A 182 -0.03 1.15 19.95
C GLN A 182 1.48 1.45 19.93
N ALA A 183 1.84 2.71 19.67
CA ALA A 183 3.23 3.16 19.63
C ALA A 183 3.35 4.57 20.19
N LYS A 184 4.04 4.70 21.34
CA LYS A 184 4.28 5.98 22.00
C LYS A 184 5.25 6.84 21.19
N GLY A 185 4.94 8.12 21.01
CA GLY A 185 5.70 9.09 20.21
C GLY A 185 5.40 9.00 18.71
N ALA A 186 4.49 8.13 18.27
CA ALA A 186 4.21 7.95 16.85
C ALA A 186 3.60 9.20 16.24
N PHE A 187 2.71 9.90 16.95
CA PHE A 187 2.11 11.15 16.50
C PHE A 187 3.20 12.19 16.14
N ASP A 188 4.13 12.45 17.07
CA ASP A 188 5.18 13.45 16.87
C ASP A 188 6.09 13.09 15.68
N GLU A 189 6.48 11.82 15.56
CA GLU A 189 7.29 11.33 14.44
C GLU A 189 6.55 11.46 13.10
N THR A 190 5.27 11.07 13.07
CA THR A 190 4.43 11.15 11.88
C THR A 190 4.21 12.60 11.43
N ILE A 191 3.87 13.51 12.35
CA ILE A 191 3.69 14.93 12.03
C ILE A 191 5.02 15.56 11.57
N LEU A 192 6.14 15.26 12.24
CA LEU A 192 7.47 15.71 11.80
C LEU A 192 7.79 15.20 10.39
N GLY A 193 7.46 13.94 10.10
CA GLY A 193 7.62 13.34 8.78
C GLY A 193 6.82 14.07 7.69
N ILE A 194 5.55 14.37 7.97
CA ILE A 194 4.69 15.16 7.08
C ILE A 194 5.31 16.54 6.83
N LEU A 195 5.72 17.25 7.89
CA LEU A 195 6.34 18.57 7.75
C LEU A 195 7.61 18.53 6.90
N LYS A 196 8.48 17.54 7.10
CA LYS A 196 9.72 17.39 6.32
C LYS A 196 9.46 17.06 4.85
N LEU A 197 8.45 16.24 4.56
CA LEU A 197 8.01 15.97 3.18
C LEU A 197 7.53 17.23 2.49
N LYS A 198 6.67 18.01 3.17
CA LYS A 198 6.09 19.23 2.62
C LYS A 198 7.12 20.34 2.46
N ASP A 199 8.08 20.48 3.38
CA ASP A 199 9.28 21.32 3.25
C ASP A 199 10.09 21.00 1.97
N ARG A 200 10.05 19.74 1.52
CA ARG A 200 10.69 19.27 0.28
C ARG A 200 9.78 19.27 -0.95
N GLY A 201 8.57 19.85 -0.83
CA GLY A 201 7.59 19.92 -1.92
C GLY A 201 7.02 18.57 -2.33
N GLN A 202 7.06 17.57 -1.44
CA GLN A 202 6.54 16.23 -1.73
C GLN A 202 5.02 16.19 -1.50
N ARG A 203 4.33 15.29 -2.20
CA ARG A 203 2.87 15.15 -2.08
C ARG A 203 2.51 14.24 -0.92
N VAL A 204 1.53 14.67 -0.11
CA VAL A 204 1.06 13.94 1.07
C VAL A 204 -0.45 13.85 1.05
N GLU A 205 -0.98 12.63 1.19
CA GLU A 205 -2.35 12.37 1.57
C GLU A 205 -2.39 12.03 3.07
N ILE A 206 -3.30 12.65 3.82
CA ILE A 206 -3.64 12.21 5.17
C ILE A 206 -4.79 11.22 5.10
N ARG A 207 -4.72 10.15 5.89
CA ARG A 207 -5.79 9.15 6.01
C ARG A 207 -6.29 9.07 7.44
N VAL A 208 -7.60 8.98 7.63
CA VAL A 208 -8.22 8.77 8.94
C VAL A 208 -9.20 7.60 8.81
N VAL A 209 -8.95 6.53 9.57
CA VAL A 209 -9.91 5.41 9.65
C VAL A 209 -10.91 5.73 10.76
N LEU A 210 -12.19 5.69 10.41
CA LEU A 210 -13.32 6.00 11.28
C LEU A 210 -13.75 4.75 12.05
N HIS A 211 -13.66 4.84 13.37
CA HIS A 211 -14.08 3.81 14.33
C HIS A 211 -14.35 4.48 15.68
N ALA A 212 -14.80 3.73 16.70
CA ALA A 212 -15.27 4.29 17.98
C ALA A 212 -14.26 5.16 18.76
N LEU A 213 -12.96 5.12 18.42
CA LEU A 213 -11.93 5.94 19.08
C LEU A 213 -11.59 7.23 18.30
N THR A 214 -11.91 7.29 17.00
CA THR A 214 -11.51 8.38 16.10
C THR A 214 -12.72 9.15 15.57
N ALA A 215 -13.81 8.45 15.28
CA ALA A 215 -15.03 9.03 14.73
C ALA A 215 -15.70 10.07 15.65
N PRO A 216 -15.76 9.87 17.00
CA PRO A 216 -16.36 10.88 17.88
C PRO A 216 -15.67 12.25 17.89
N ILE A 217 -14.39 12.30 17.49
CA ILE A 217 -13.57 13.53 17.46
C ILE A 217 -13.20 13.94 16.03
N ILE A 218 -13.95 13.46 15.03
CA ILE A 218 -13.57 13.66 13.63
C ILE A 218 -13.65 15.12 13.20
N GLU A 219 -14.63 15.87 13.70
CA GLU A 219 -14.76 17.31 13.41
C GLU A 219 -13.54 18.08 13.94
N ASP A 220 -13.14 17.81 15.19
CA ASP A 220 -11.95 18.42 15.80
C ASP A 220 -10.67 18.01 15.07
N THR A 221 -10.58 16.75 14.64
CA THR A 221 -9.45 16.23 13.86
C THR A 221 -9.37 16.91 12.49
N GLY A 222 -10.49 17.03 11.77
CA GLY A 222 -10.57 17.74 10.50
C GLY A 222 -10.22 19.21 10.63
N ARG A 223 -10.75 19.89 11.65
CA ARG A 223 -10.44 21.29 11.97
C ARG A 223 -8.97 21.49 12.31
N TRP A 224 -8.37 20.55 13.04
CA TRP A 224 -6.95 20.58 13.37
C TRP A 224 -6.08 20.39 12.12
N ILE A 225 -6.40 19.42 11.25
CA ILE A 225 -5.71 19.21 9.98
C ILE A 225 -5.80 20.46 9.11
N ALA A 226 -7.00 21.03 8.94
CA ALA A 226 -7.21 22.22 8.11
C ALA A 226 -6.43 23.44 8.60
N ARG A 227 -6.21 23.57 9.92
CA ARG A 227 -5.47 24.68 10.52
C ARG A 227 -3.95 24.48 10.52
N ASN A 228 -3.50 23.27 10.82
CA ASN A 228 -2.08 23.00 11.09
C ASN A 228 -1.36 22.39 9.88
N LEU A 229 -2.08 21.70 9.01
CA LEU A 229 -1.56 21.01 7.83
C LEU A 229 -2.25 21.49 6.53
N PRO A 230 -2.51 22.79 6.31
CA PRO A 230 -3.28 23.27 5.15
C PRO A 230 -2.57 23.04 3.79
N PHE A 231 -1.32 22.60 3.83
CA PHE A 231 -0.46 22.35 2.67
C PHE A 231 -0.49 20.89 2.20
N VAL A 232 -1.17 19.97 2.89
CA VAL A 232 -1.32 18.59 2.42
C VAL A 232 -2.23 18.52 1.20
N ASP A 233 -2.02 17.52 0.36
CA ASP A 233 -2.61 17.45 -0.98
C ASP A 233 -4.00 16.82 -0.98
N HIS A 234 -4.27 15.95 -0.02
CA HIS A 234 -5.54 15.23 0.09
C HIS A 234 -5.77 14.78 1.55
N VAL A 235 -7.03 14.71 1.97
CA VAL A 235 -7.44 14.11 3.24
C VAL A 235 -8.53 13.09 2.93
N ALA A 236 -8.28 11.83 3.24
CA ALA A 236 -9.19 10.72 3.02
C ALA A 236 -9.75 10.20 4.35
N LEU A 237 -11.07 10.23 4.49
CA LEU A 237 -11.79 9.59 5.60
C LEU A 237 -12.26 8.22 5.14
N MET A 238 -11.93 7.18 5.91
CA MET A 238 -12.10 5.79 5.52
C MET A 238 -12.94 5.02 6.53
N GLY A 239 -13.78 4.11 6.05
CA GLY A 239 -14.45 3.14 6.92
C GLY A 239 -13.47 2.09 7.47
N LEU A 240 -13.80 1.55 8.64
CA LEU A 240 -13.10 0.42 9.23
C LEU A 240 -13.33 -0.87 8.42
N GLU A 241 -12.26 -1.56 8.05
CA GLU A 241 -12.35 -2.92 7.49
C GLU A 241 -12.44 -3.95 8.62
N ASN A 242 -13.45 -4.82 8.58
CA ASN A 242 -13.63 -5.85 9.60
C ASN A 242 -12.74 -7.09 9.34
N THR A 243 -11.44 -6.92 9.50
CA THR A 243 -10.41 -7.96 9.29
C THR A 243 -9.23 -7.79 10.24
N GLY A 244 -8.39 -8.81 10.38
CA GLY A 244 -7.19 -8.76 11.21
C GLY A 244 -7.49 -8.40 12.67
N PHE A 245 -6.74 -7.46 13.23
CA PHE A 245 -6.93 -7.01 14.62
C PHE A 245 -8.24 -6.26 14.86
N ALA A 246 -8.91 -5.75 13.81
CA ALA A 246 -10.21 -5.12 13.97
C ALA A 246 -11.25 -6.11 14.54
N ILE A 247 -11.23 -7.37 14.10
CA ILE A 247 -12.10 -8.44 14.62
C ILE A 247 -11.79 -8.72 16.09
N ALA A 248 -10.51 -8.79 16.45
CA ALA A 248 -10.08 -9.07 17.82
C ALA A 248 -10.44 -7.93 18.80
N ASN A 249 -10.51 -6.70 18.29
CA ASN A 249 -10.81 -5.50 19.06
C ASN A 249 -12.20 -4.91 18.75
N ASP A 250 -13.11 -5.71 18.18
CA ASP A 250 -14.42 -5.24 17.71
C ASP A 250 -15.20 -4.48 18.79
N ALA A 251 -15.25 -5.02 20.02
CA ALA A 251 -15.91 -4.37 21.15
C ALA A 251 -15.37 -2.97 21.50
N MET A 252 -14.13 -2.66 21.10
CA MET A 252 -13.48 -1.37 21.31
C MET A 252 -13.60 -0.44 20.09
N LEU A 253 -13.68 -0.99 18.89
CA LEU A 253 -13.55 -0.23 17.64
C LEU A 253 -14.88 -0.05 16.91
N TRP A 254 -15.84 -0.96 17.09
CA TRP A 254 -17.09 -0.93 16.34
C TRP A 254 -17.92 0.31 16.66
N MET A 255 -18.42 0.97 15.61
CA MET A 255 -19.36 2.09 15.69
C MET A 255 -20.21 2.07 14.42
N ASP A 256 -21.52 2.32 14.53
CA ASP A 256 -22.41 2.38 13.37
C ASP A 256 -22.07 3.62 12.52
N PRO A 257 -21.91 3.50 11.19
CA PRO A 257 -21.72 4.65 10.31
C PRO A 257 -22.77 5.75 10.42
N VAL A 258 -23.99 5.41 10.83
CA VAL A 258 -25.04 6.40 11.10
C VAL A 258 -24.68 7.29 12.28
N ASP A 259 -24.00 6.76 13.30
CA ASP A 259 -23.72 7.46 14.56
C ASP A 259 -22.68 8.59 14.41
N TYR A 260 -21.83 8.54 13.37
CA TYR A 260 -20.85 9.59 13.08
C TYR A 260 -21.14 10.35 11.78
N GLY A 261 -22.31 10.15 11.17
CA GLY A 261 -22.70 10.82 9.93
C GLY A 261 -22.75 12.35 10.05
N ASP A 262 -23.30 12.87 11.15
CA ASP A 262 -23.41 14.32 11.39
C ASP A 262 -22.03 15.00 11.48
N GLY A 263 -21.07 14.36 12.13
CA GLY A 263 -19.69 14.87 12.25
C GLY A 263 -18.90 14.85 10.94
N LEU A 264 -19.36 14.10 9.92
CA LEU A 264 -18.77 14.13 8.57
C LEU A 264 -19.37 15.22 7.69
N ALA A 265 -20.54 15.75 8.05
CA ALA A 265 -21.27 16.76 7.27
C ALA A 265 -20.94 18.21 7.67
N SER A 266 -20.24 18.40 8.79
CA SER A 266 -19.81 19.70 9.37
C SER A 266 -18.53 20.25 8.76
#